data_AF-A0A4Q2RNE7-F1
#
_entry.id   AF-A0A4Q2RNE7-F1
#
_cell.length_a   1.000
_cell.length_b   1.000
_cell.length_c   1.000
_cell.angle_alpha   90.00
_cell.angle_beta   90.00
_cell.angle_gamma   90.00
#
_symmetry.space_group_name_H-M   'P 1'
#
loop_
_entity.id
_entity.type
_entity.pdbx_description
1 polymer ?
#
loop_
_entity_poly.entity_id
_entity_poly.type
_entity_poly.pdbx_seq_one_letter_code
_entity_poly.pdbx_strand_id
1 'polypeptide(L)'
;MVDDHTRRSADAAMLPLVASLGPVGVTAAHWLPDRDGGPVVWLQVPTEAARVAVQSYSWVLPQVQAILTRVNVEPEHVLRLRLEVTSAEAEDQLFTE
;
A
#
# COMPACT_ATOMS: atom_id res chain seq x y z
N MET A 1 -14.29 1.97 -15.09
CA MET A 1 -13.31 3.07 -15.31
C MET A 1 -12.99 3.60 -13.94
N VAL A 2 -11.76 3.43 -13.45
CA VAL A 2 -11.35 4.10 -12.20
C VAL A 2 -11.41 5.60 -12.48
N ASP A 3 -12.14 6.33 -11.64
CA ASP A 3 -12.31 7.77 -11.82
C ASP A 3 -10.94 8.46 -11.77
N ASP A 4 -10.68 9.37 -12.71
CA ASP A 4 -9.42 10.09 -12.82
C ASP A 4 -9.13 10.94 -11.55
N HIS A 5 -10.19 11.27 -10.80
CA HIS A 5 -10.07 11.85 -9.47
C HIS A 5 -9.48 10.86 -8.46
N THR A 6 -10.03 9.64 -8.36
CA THR A 6 -9.54 8.59 -7.45
C THR A 6 -8.07 8.26 -7.71
N ARG A 7 -7.68 8.17 -8.98
CA ARG A 7 -6.28 7.92 -9.36
C ARG A 7 -5.35 9.01 -8.83
N ARG A 8 -5.69 10.29 -9.04
CA ARG A 8 -4.88 11.41 -8.57
C ARG A 8 -4.79 11.49 -7.05
N SER A 9 -5.90 11.25 -6.35
CA SER A 9 -5.91 11.21 -4.88
C SER A 9 -5.09 10.03 -4.33
N ALA A 10 -5.13 8.88 -5.00
CA ALA A 10 -4.32 7.72 -4.65
C ALA A 10 -2.83 7.97 -4.88
N ASP A 11 -2.44 8.53 -6.03
CA ASP A 11 -1.05 8.89 -6.32
C ASP A 11 -0.50 9.89 -5.29
N ALA A 12 -1.30 10.87 -4.89
CA ALA A 12 -0.95 11.84 -3.86
C ALA A 12 -0.73 11.20 -2.47
N ALA A 13 -1.29 10.01 -2.23
CA ALA A 13 -1.14 9.28 -0.96
C ALA A 13 0.19 8.52 -0.85
N MET A 14 0.80 8.12 -1.97
CA MET A 14 1.93 7.18 -1.97
C MET A 14 3.14 7.73 -1.23
N LEU A 15 3.50 9.00 -1.45
CA LEU A 15 4.63 9.63 -0.76
C LEU A 15 4.38 9.78 0.77
N PRO A 16 3.22 10.30 1.24
CA PRO A 16 2.86 10.26 2.66
C PRO A 16 2.90 8.88 3.29
N LEU A 17 2.47 7.83 2.58
CA LEU A 17 2.53 6.44 3.07
C LEU A 17 3.97 6.00 3.30
N VAL A 18 4.85 6.16 2.31
CA VAL A 18 6.27 5.81 2.43
C VAL A 18 6.93 6.62 3.56
N ALA A 19 6.68 7.93 3.63
CA ALA A 19 7.23 8.78 4.69
C ALA A 19 6.77 8.35 6.09
N SER A 20 5.50 7.97 6.25
CA SER A 20 4.96 7.55 7.54
C SER A 20 5.36 6.14 7.95
N LEU A 21 5.55 5.23 6.98
CA LEU A 21 5.82 3.81 7.23
C LEU A 21 7.30 3.44 7.07
N GLY A 22 8.14 4.38 6.62
CA GLY A 22 9.59 4.22 6.53
C GLY A 22 10.25 3.72 7.82
N PRO A 23 9.87 4.18 9.04
CA PRO A 23 10.43 3.68 10.29
C PRO A 23 10.22 2.18 10.54
N VAL A 24 9.24 1.54 9.88
CA VAL A 24 9.04 0.08 9.93
C VAL A 24 9.55 -0.65 8.69
N GLY A 25 10.33 0.03 7.85
CA GLY A 25 11.04 -0.58 6.72
C GLY A 25 10.30 -0.55 5.39
N VAL A 26 9.18 0.17 5.28
CA VAL A 26 8.51 0.37 3.99
C VAL A 26 9.33 1.29 3.10
N THR A 27 9.62 0.86 1.87
CA THR A 27 10.47 1.57 0.90
C THR A 27 9.69 2.12 -0.28
N ALA A 28 8.58 1.47 -0.64
CA ALA A 28 7.68 1.94 -1.69
C ALA A 28 6.22 1.65 -1.34
N ALA A 29 5.31 2.39 -1.97
CA ALA A 29 3.88 2.17 -1.88
C ALA A 29 3.26 2.36 -3.27
N HIS A 30 2.31 1.51 -3.63
CA HIS A 30 1.60 1.56 -4.90
C HIS A 30 0.09 1.38 -4.70
N TRP A 31 -0.70 2.07 -5.51
CA TRP A 31 -2.14 1.87 -5.60
C TRP A 31 -2.48 1.11 -6.87
N LEU A 32 -3.01 -0.09 -6.72
CA LEU A 32 -3.39 -0.94 -7.85
C LEU A 32 -4.73 -1.61 -7.54
N PRO A 33 -5.70 -1.63 -8.47
CA PRO A 33 -6.92 -2.38 -8.26
C PRO A 33 -6.64 -3.90 -8.21
N ASP A 34 -7.41 -4.64 -7.43
CA ASP A 34 -7.42 -6.11 -7.51
C ASP A 34 -8.12 -6.61 -8.78
N ARG A 35 -8.19 -7.94 -8.94
CA ARG A 35 -8.83 -8.59 -10.09
C ARG A 35 -10.32 -8.25 -10.24
N ASP A 36 -10.98 -7.91 -9.13
CA ASP A 36 -12.39 -7.54 -9.07
C ASP A 36 -12.59 -6.01 -9.11
N GLY A 37 -11.50 -5.24 -9.26
CA GLY A 37 -11.51 -3.78 -9.29
C GLY A 37 -11.51 -3.12 -7.91
N GLY A 38 -11.32 -3.88 -6.84
CA GLY A 38 -11.25 -3.40 -5.46
C GLY A 38 -9.96 -2.62 -5.16
N PRO A 39 -9.99 -1.66 -4.22
CA PRO A 39 -8.82 -0.83 -3.89
C PRO A 39 -7.76 -1.64 -3.13
N VAL A 40 -6.53 -1.70 -3.66
CA VAL A 40 -5.38 -2.30 -2.97
C VAL A 40 -4.23 -1.32 -2.87
N VAL A 41 -3.68 -1.19 -1.66
CA VAL A 41 -2.36 -0.58 -1.45
C VAL A 41 -1.34 -1.69 -1.31
N TRP A 42 -0.31 -1.63 -2.13
CA TRP A 42 0.85 -2.52 -2.10
C TRP A 42 2.01 -1.80 -1.43
N LEU A 43 2.53 -2.35 -0.34
CA LEU A 43 3.72 -1.86 0.34
C LEU A 43 4.91 -2.75 -0.02
N GLN A 44 6.03 -2.14 -0.38
CA GLN A 44 7.28 -2.84 -0.62
C GLN A 44 8.21 -2.65 0.58
N VAL A 45 8.88 -3.72 0.98
CA VAL A 45 9.92 -3.74 2.01
C VAL A 45 11.20 -4.40 1.46
N PRO A 46 12.38 -4.22 2.08
CA PRO A 46 13.61 -4.78 1.52
C PRO A 46 13.70 -6.31 1.65
N THR A 47 13.15 -6.91 2.70
CA THR A 47 13.36 -8.35 3.01
C THR A 47 12.07 -9.08 3.39
N GLU A 48 12.06 -10.40 3.25
CA GLU A 48 10.94 -11.25 3.68
C GLU A 48 10.70 -11.18 5.20
N ALA A 49 11.77 -11.06 6.00
CA ALA A 49 11.65 -10.86 7.44
C ALA A 49 10.93 -9.55 7.77
N ALA A 50 11.24 -8.47 7.05
CA ALA A 50 10.53 -7.20 7.19
C ALA A 50 9.08 -7.32 6.74
N ARG A 51 8.78 -8.13 5.71
CA ARG A 51 7.41 -8.34 5.21
C ARG A 51 6.54 -8.96 6.29
N VAL A 52 7.03 -10.03 6.92
CA VAL A 52 6.35 -10.69 8.05
C VAL A 52 6.16 -9.73 9.23
N ALA A 53 7.19 -8.93 9.55
CA ALA A 53 7.09 -7.95 10.64
C ALA A 53 6.02 -6.89 10.36
N VAL A 54 6.03 -6.28 9.17
CA VAL A 54 5.03 -5.26 8.77
C VAL A 54 3.62 -5.84 8.78
N GLN A 55 3.42 -7.06 8.29
CA GLN A 55 2.13 -7.75 8.32
C GLN A 55 1.63 -8.04 9.75
N SER A 56 2.53 -8.15 10.73
CA SER A 56 2.17 -8.40 12.14
C SER A 56 1.70 -7.13 12.87
N TYR A 57 2.02 -5.94 12.37
CA TYR A 57 1.69 -4.68 13.03
C TYR A 57 0.22 -4.30 12.77
N SER A 58 -0.63 -4.50 13.79
CA SER A 58 -2.06 -4.22 13.72
C SER A 58 -2.43 -2.76 13.42
N TRP A 59 -1.48 -1.83 13.58
CA TRP A 59 -1.68 -0.40 13.36
C TRP A 59 -1.40 0.03 11.91
N VAL A 60 -0.76 -0.80 11.08
CA VAL A 60 -0.35 -0.40 9.72
C VAL A 60 -1.57 -0.12 8.85
N LEU A 61 -2.57 -1.01 8.80
CA LEU A 61 -3.79 -0.77 8.03
C LEU A 61 -4.53 0.50 8.49
N PRO A 62 -4.81 0.73 9.79
CA PRO A 62 -5.38 1.99 10.26
C PRO A 62 -4.58 3.22 9.86
N GLN A 63 -3.25 3.16 9.89
CA GLN A 63 -2.40 4.28 9.50
C GLN A 63 -2.49 4.56 7.99
N VAL A 64 -2.52 3.52 7.16
CA VAL A 64 -2.75 3.64 5.71
C VAL A 64 -4.11 4.30 5.46
N GLN A 65 -5.18 3.80 6.10
CA GLN A 65 -6.52 4.37 5.96
C GLN A 65 -6.57 5.84 6.38
N ALA A 66 -5.94 6.21 7.51
CA ALA A 66 -5.88 7.59 7.97
C ALA A 66 -5.18 8.52 6.96
N ILE A 67 -4.12 8.05 6.31
CA ILE A 67 -3.41 8.81 5.28
C ILE A 67 -4.27 8.97 4.02
N LEU A 68 -4.92 7.90 3.55
CA LEU A 68 -5.82 7.96 2.40
C LEU A 68 -7.00 8.91 2.63
N THR A 69 -7.59 8.90 3.83
CA THR A 69 -8.65 9.86 4.20
C THR A 69 -8.15 11.30 4.16
N ARG A 70 -6.92 11.58 4.63
CA ARG A 70 -6.36 12.94 4.63
C ARG A 70 -6.12 13.51 3.24
N VAL A 71 -5.90 12.66 2.24
CA VAL A 71 -5.72 13.07 0.84
C VAL A 71 -6.99 12.95 0.00
N ASN A 72 -8.15 12.83 0.65
CA ASN A 72 -9.48 12.79 0.03
C ASN A 72 -9.71 11.58 -0.89
N VAL A 73 -9.15 10.41 -0.58
CA VAL A 73 -9.65 9.15 -1.16
C VAL A 73 -11.06 8.89 -0.63
N GLU A 74 -11.98 8.50 -1.52
CA GLU A 74 -13.38 8.29 -1.16
C GLU A 74 -13.54 7.29 0.00
N PRO A 75 -14.43 7.57 0.98
CA PRO A 75 -14.58 6.71 2.15
C PRO A 75 -14.90 5.25 1.84
N GLU A 76 -15.69 4.98 0.79
CA GLU A 76 -15.99 3.59 0.39
C GLU A 76 -14.71 2.84 -0.01
N HIS A 77 -13.80 3.49 -0.75
CA HIS A 77 -12.53 2.88 -1.12
C HIS A 77 -11.62 2.66 0.09
N VAL A 78 -11.61 3.58 1.05
CA VAL A 78 -10.81 3.44 2.29
C VAL A 78 -11.33 2.28 3.16
N LEU A 79 -12.65 2.12 3.26
CA LEU A 79 -13.28 1.06 4.06
C LEU A 79 -13.13 -0.32 3.44
N ARG A 80 -13.11 -0.41 2.11
CA ARG A 80 -12.91 -1.66 1.36
C ARG A 80 -11.45 -1.93 1.03
N LEU A 81 -10.54 -1.09 1.50
CA LEU A 81 -9.12 -1.18 1.22
C LEU A 81 -8.55 -2.53 1.68
N ARG A 82 -7.89 -3.20 0.75
CA ARG A 82 -7.00 -4.31 1.06
C ARG A 82 -5.56 -3.82 1.09
N LEU A 83 -4.79 -4.30 2.06
CA LEU A 83 -3.37 -4.01 2.17
C LEU A 83 -2.58 -5.26 1.79
N GLU A 84 -1.65 -5.10 0.86
CA GLU A 84 -0.68 -6.12 0.49
C GLU A 84 0.72 -5.66 0.83
N VAL A 85 1.58 -6.60 1.20
CA VAL A 85 2.98 -6.34 1.52
C VAL A 85 3.84 -7.33 0.77
N THR A 86 4.79 -6.83 0.00
CA THR A 86 5.77 -7.58 -0.81
C THR A 86 7.19 -7.23 -0.39
N SER A 87 8.16 -8.08 -0.70
CA SER A 87 9.57 -7.78 -0.48
C SER A 87 10.33 -7.75 -1.80
N ALA A 88 11.37 -6.93 -1.86
CA ALA A 88 12.29 -6.92 -3.00
C ALA A 88 12.94 -8.30 -3.22
N GLU A 89 13.26 -9.03 -2.13
CA GLU A 89 13.78 -10.40 -2.21
C GLU A 89 12.82 -11.39 -2.91
N ALA A 90 11.51 -11.25 -2.68
CA ALA A 90 10.50 -12.08 -3.33
C ALA A 90 10.30 -11.65 -4.79
N GLU A 91 10.35 -10.35 -5.08
CA GLU A 91 10.24 -9.83 -6.44
C GLU A 91 11.43 -10.25 -7.31
N ASP A 92 12.65 -10.20 -6.78
CA ASP A 92 13.87 -10.63 -7.49
C ASP A 92 13.79 -12.13 -7.89
N GLN A 93 13.17 -12.97 -7.06
CA GLN A 93 12.98 -14.39 -7.36
C GLN A 93 12.03 -14.62 -8.53
N LEU A 94 11.04 -13.75 -8.76
CA LEU A 94 10.10 -13.88 -9.88
C LEU A 94 10.76 -13.68 -11.24
N PHE A 95 11.88 -12.97 -11.31
CA PHE A 95 12.61 -12.70 -12.55
C PHE A 95 13.75 -13.69 -12.82
N THR A 96 13.94 -14.67 -11.93
CA THR A 96 15.01 -15.68 -12.03
C THR A 96 14.53 -17.02 -12.60
N GLU A 97 13.24 -17.14 -12.95
CA GLU A 97 12.62 -18.32 -13.59
C GLU A 97 12.70 -18.33 -15.12
#